data_AF-A0A7X9JIK7-F1
#
_entry.id   AF-A0A7X9JIK7-F1
#
_cell.length_a   1.000
_cell.length_b   1.000
_cell.length_c   1.000
_cell.angle_alpha   90.00
_cell.angle_beta   90.00
_cell.angle_gamma   90.00
#
_symmetry.space_group_name_H-M   'P 1'
#
loop_
_entity.id
_entity.type
_entity.pdbx_description
1 polymer ?
#
loop_
_entity_poly.entity_id
_entity_poly.type
_entity_poly.pdbx_seq_one_letter_code
_entity_poly.pdbx_strand_id
1 'polypeptide(L)'
;MNKFYVLFIVSLLFFACSSKKNIVEQHVKNVDYVENRGFFRIVSYNVENYFDPFDDSLKQDDEFTPNGARHWTWEKYKDKQKKIYKVISAIGGWEM
;
A
#
# COMPACT_ATOMS: atom_id res chain seq x y z
N MET A 1 -12.89 -62.95 15.87
CA MET A 1 -12.13 -62.34 14.77
C MET A 1 -13.00 -61.54 13.80
N ASN A 2 -14.18 -62.04 13.40
CA ASN A 2 -14.99 -61.38 12.35
C ASN A 2 -15.60 -60.01 12.74
N LYS A 3 -15.91 -59.75 14.02
CA LYS A 3 -16.46 -58.45 14.46
C LYS A 3 -15.44 -57.30 14.45
N PHE A 4 -14.17 -57.58 14.72
CA PHE A 4 -13.08 -56.58 14.69
C PHE A 4 -12.75 -56.16 13.25
N TYR A 5 -12.82 -57.09 12.30
CA TYR A 5 -12.59 -56.81 10.87
C TYR A 5 -13.65 -55.89 10.28
N VAL A 6 -14.92 -56.07 10.68
CA VAL A 6 -16.03 -55.20 10.26
C VAL A 6 -15.87 -53.79 10.84
N LEU A 7 -15.49 -53.66 12.11
CA LEU A 7 -15.19 -52.36 12.73
C LEU A 7 -14.02 -51.64 12.04
N PHE A 8 -12.98 -52.39 11.64
CA PHE A 8 -11.83 -51.84 10.94
C PHE A 8 -12.18 -51.37 9.52
N ILE A 9 -12.97 -52.14 8.75
CA ILE A 9 -13.44 -51.76 7.40
C ILE A 9 -14.38 -50.55 7.46
N VAL A 10 -15.28 -50.50 8.44
CA VAL A 10 -16.16 -49.34 8.64
C VAL A 10 -15.33 -48.10 8.96
N SER A 11 -14.30 -48.21 9.81
CA SER A 11 -13.40 -47.08 10.10
C SER A 11 -12.63 -46.60 8.87
N LEU A 12 -12.16 -47.51 8.01
CA LEU A 12 -11.44 -47.18 6.77
C LEU A 12 -12.33 -46.48 5.75
N LEU A 13 -13.62 -46.86 5.67
CA LEU A 13 -14.60 -46.18 4.81
C LEU A 13 -14.94 -44.77 5.30
N PHE A 14 -14.93 -44.53 6.62
CA PHE A 14 -15.12 -43.19 7.19
C PHE A 14 -13.89 -42.28 6.97
N PHE A 15 -12.66 -42.82 7.01
CA PHE A 15 -11.44 -42.04 6.77
C PHE A 15 -11.15 -41.77 5.28
N ALA A 16 -11.70 -42.55 4.35
CA ALA A 16 -11.53 -42.34 2.91
C ALA A 16 -12.31 -41.13 2.35
N CYS A 17 -13.26 -40.58 3.10
CA CYS A 17 -14.00 -39.38 2.70
C CYS A 17 -13.41 -38.14 3.39
N SER A 18 -12.17 -37.81 3.06
CA SER A 18 -11.57 -36.53 3.42
C SER A 18 -10.98 -35.85 2.19
N SER A 19 -11.54 -34.67 1.90
CA SER A 19 -11.02 -33.64 0.99
C SER A 19 -11.23 -33.82 -0.52
N LYS A 20 -12.46 -33.60 -0.99
CA LYS A 20 -12.64 -32.76 -2.19
C LYS A 20 -13.03 -31.38 -1.70
N LYS A 21 -12.07 -30.47 -1.58
CA LYS A 21 -12.40 -29.05 -1.39
C LYS A 21 -13.21 -28.62 -2.61
N ASN A 22 -14.41 -28.10 -2.39
CA ASN A 22 -15.22 -27.57 -3.47
C ASN A 22 -14.45 -26.38 -4.09
N ILE A 23 -14.19 -26.44 -5.39
CA ILE A 23 -13.45 -25.40 -6.12
C ILE A 23 -14.15 -24.04 -5.94
N VAL A 24 -15.49 -24.05 -5.86
CA VAL A 24 -16.32 -22.88 -5.58
C VAL A 24 -16.06 -22.30 -4.19
N GLU A 25 -16.01 -23.12 -3.13
CA GLU A 25 -15.71 -22.64 -1.76
C GLU A 25 -14.28 -22.11 -1.63
N GLN A 26 -13.32 -22.73 -2.31
CA GLN A 26 -11.96 -22.20 -2.36
C GLN A 26 -11.90 -20.88 -3.12
N HIS A 27 -12.65 -20.73 -4.21
CA HIS A 27 -12.70 -19.49 -4.98
C HIS A 27 -13.36 -18.37 -4.17
N VAL A 28 -14.50 -18.63 -3.53
CA VAL A 28 -15.21 -17.66 -2.67
C VAL A 28 -14.32 -17.22 -1.51
N LYS A 29 -13.67 -18.15 -0.79
CA LYS A 29 -12.72 -17.77 0.28
C LYS A 29 -11.51 -16.99 -0.24
N ASN A 30 -11.05 -17.24 -1.46
CA ASN A 30 -9.94 -16.49 -2.04
C ASN A 30 -10.37 -15.06 -2.39
N VAL A 31 -11.58 -14.89 -2.94
CA VAL A 31 -12.18 -13.59 -3.25
C VAL A 31 -12.39 -12.78 -1.96
N ASP A 32 -13.00 -13.37 -0.92
CA ASP A 32 -13.20 -12.72 0.38
C ASP A 32 -11.86 -12.34 1.05
N TYR A 33 -10.83 -13.19 0.91
CA TYR A 33 -9.51 -12.91 1.46
C TYR A 33 -8.77 -11.81 0.68
N VAL A 34 -9.01 -11.69 -0.62
CA VAL A 34 -8.48 -10.60 -1.44
C VAL A 34 -9.20 -9.28 -1.10
N GLU A 35 -10.49 -9.31 -0.85
CA GLU A 35 -11.28 -8.13 -0.44
C GLU A 35 -10.94 -7.67 0.99
N ASN A 36 -10.67 -8.59 1.91
CA ASN A 36 -10.39 -8.29 3.32
C ASN A 36 -8.90 -7.97 3.61
N ARG A 37 -8.00 -8.09 2.62
CA ARG A 37 -6.67 -7.50 2.72
C ARG A 37 -6.79 -6.02 2.38
N GLY A 38 -7.06 -5.20 3.39
CA GLY A 38 -7.18 -3.74 3.25
C GLY A 38 -6.06 -3.15 2.38
N PHE A 39 -6.39 -2.11 1.62
CA PHE A 39 -5.47 -1.52 0.65
C PHE A 39 -4.26 -0.90 1.36
N PHE A 40 -3.05 -1.37 1.01
CA PHE A 40 -1.81 -0.76 1.47
C PHE A 40 -1.17 0.03 0.32
N ARG A 41 -1.02 1.34 0.52
CA ARG A 41 -0.51 2.24 -0.51
C ARG A 41 0.84 2.83 -0.08
N ILE A 42 1.85 2.61 -0.91
CA ILE A 42 3.20 3.16 -0.74
C ILE A 42 3.45 4.15 -1.87
N VAL A 43 3.94 5.34 -1.54
CA VAL A 43 4.28 6.37 -2.53
C VAL A 43 5.66 6.93 -2.23
N SER A 44 6.46 7.10 -3.29
CA SER A 44 7.69 7.89 -3.27
C SER A 44 7.49 9.09 -4.19
N TYR A 45 7.71 10.29 -3.67
CA TYR A 45 7.55 11.53 -4.43
C TYR A 45 8.78 12.41 -4.24
N ASN A 46 9.61 12.48 -5.28
CA ASN A 46 10.69 13.45 -5.34
C ASN A 46 10.12 14.81 -5.73
N VAL A 47 10.27 15.80 -4.84
CA VAL A 47 9.70 17.15 -5.00
C VAL A 47 10.67 18.17 -5.59
N GLU A 48 11.92 17.75 -5.90
CA GLU A 48 13.04 18.48 -6.53
C GLU A 48 13.05 19.99 -6.34
N ASN A 49 14.04 20.54 -5.65
CA ASN A 49 14.18 22.00 -5.40
C ASN A 49 13.03 22.58 -4.55
N TYR A 50 12.67 21.93 -3.45
CA TYR A 50 11.81 22.50 -2.40
C TYR A 50 12.70 23.01 -1.25
N PHE A 51 13.45 24.05 -1.54
CA PHE A 51 14.41 24.65 -0.62
C PHE A 51 13.78 25.76 0.24
N ASP A 52 14.40 26.00 1.39
CA ASP A 52 14.11 27.17 2.20
C ASP A 52 14.57 28.43 1.43
N PRO A 53 13.70 29.45 1.25
CA PRO A 53 14.10 30.67 0.57
C PRO A 53 15.06 31.56 1.37
N PHE A 54 15.32 31.28 2.65
CA PHE A 54 16.27 32.06 3.45
C PHE A 54 17.70 31.60 3.20
N ASP A 55 18.57 32.56 2.91
CA ASP A 55 19.99 32.34 2.65
C ASP A 55 20.69 31.72 3.87
N ASP A 56 21.34 30.57 3.66
CA ASP A 56 22.15 29.85 4.65
C ASP A 56 23.53 29.57 4.04
N SER A 57 24.55 30.27 4.53
CA SER A 57 25.93 30.17 4.06
C SER A 57 26.56 28.77 4.14
N LEU A 58 25.93 27.82 4.85
CA LEU A 58 26.38 26.43 4.93
C LEU A 58 25.75 25.53 3.86
N LYS A 59 24.84 26.07 3.05
CA LYS A 59 24.12 25.36 1.98
C LYS A 59 24.62 25.82 0.62
N GLN A 60 24.38 24.99 -0.39
CA GLN A 60 24.75 25.25 -1.78
C GLN A 60 23.48 25.42 -2.63
N ASP A 61 22.56 26.25 -2.16
CA ASP A 61 21.26 26.52 -2.78
C ASP A 61 20.99 28.01 -2.98
N ASP A 62 22.05 28.85 -3.03
CA ASP A 62 21.98 30.29 -3.24
C ASP A 62 21.11 30.72 -4.44
N GLU A 63 21.04 29.87 -5.49
CA GLU A 63 20.18 30.13 -6.65
C GLU A 63 18.68 30.16 -6.29
N PHE A 64 18.29 29.51 -5.19
CA PHE A 64 16.95 29.39 -4.63
C PHE A 64 16.73 30.31 -3.41
N THR A 65 17.25 31.53 -3.48
CA THR A 65 16.88 32.64 -2.59
C THR A 65 16.12 33.73 -3.35
N PRO A 66 15.49 34.72 -2.67
CA PRO A 66 14.85 35.85 -3.34
C PRO A 66 15.79 36.65 -4.25
N ASN A 67 17.07 36.72 -3.88
CA ASN A 67 18.12 37.43 -4.63
C ASN A 67 18.92 36.50 -5.56
N GLY A 68 18.70 35.19 -5.46
CA GLY A 68 19.34 34.18 -6.29
C GLY A 68 18.82 34.17 -7.73
N ALA A 69 19.51 33.45 -8.61
CA ALA A 69 19.18 33.39 -10.04
C ALA A 69 17.73 32.96 -10.33
N ARG A 70 17.12 32.13 -9.47
CA ARG A 70 15.73 31.67 -9.62
C ARG A 70 14.70 32.60 -8.99
N HIS A 71 15.13 33.65 -8.28
CA HIS A 71 14.29 34.57 -7.54
C HIS A 71 13.26 33.81 -6.70
N TRP A 72 13.73 32.84 -5.92
CA TRP A 72 12.88 31.95 -5.14
C TRP A 72 12.34 32.69 -3.91
N THR A 73 11.15 33.26 -4.05
CA THR A 73 10.50 34.03 -2.98
C THR A 73 9.72 33.12 -2.03
N TRP A 74 9.41 33.65 -0.85
CA TRP A 74 8.48 33.00 0.09
C TRP A 74 7.15 32.60 -0.55
N GLU A 75 6.63 33.43 -1.46
CA GLU A 75 5.41 33.13 -2.20
C GLU A 75 5.55 31.88 -3.08
N LYS A 76 6.65 31.76 -3.83
CA LYS A 76 6.93 30.56 -4.66
C LYS A 76 7.11 29.32 -3.79
N TYR A 77 7.77 29.44 -2.65
CA TYR A 77 7.87 28.37 -1.65
C TYR A 77 6.49 27.91 -1.17
N LYS A 78 5.63 28.84 -0.77
CA LYS A 78 4.26 28.54 -0.31
C LYS A 78 3.37 27.95 -1.40
N ASP A 79 3.49 28.44 -2.63
CA ASP A 79 2.77 27.89 -3.78
C ASP A 79 3.21 26.45 -4.08
N LYS A 80 4.53 26.18 -4.06
CA LYS A 80 5.05 24.82 -4.22
C LYS A 80 4.62 23.89 -3.09
N GLN A 81 4.67 24.36 -1.84
CA GLN A 81 4.17 23.62 -0.69
C GLN A 81 2.70 23.22 -0.87
N LYS A 82 1.84 24.15 -1.33
CA LYS A 82 0.42 23.90 -1.59
C LYS A 82 0.22 22.87 -2.70
N LYS A 83 1.04 22.91 -3.76
CA LYS A 83 1.01 21.94 -4.86
C LYS A 83 1.41 20.53 -4.38
N ILE A 84 2.47 20.43 -3.59
CA ILE A 84 2.90 19.15 -2.98
C ILE A 84 1.79 18.60 -2.08
N TYR A 85 1.21 19.43 -1.21
CA TYR A 85 0.07 19.06 -0.36
C TYR A 85 -1.09 18.52 -1.19
N LYS A 86 -1.46 19.20 -2.28
CA LYS A 86 -2.56 18.77 -3.15
C LYS A 86 -2.31 17.37 -3.74
N VAL A 87 -1.09 17.08 -4.17
CA VAL A 87 -0.73 15.74 -4.68
C VAL A 87 -0.90 14.71 -3.58
N ILE A 88 -0.30 14.94 -2.40
CA ILE A 88 -0.32 13.97 -1.29
C ILE A 88 -1.76 13.69 -0.85
N SER A 89 -2.57 14.72 -0.67
CA SER A 89 -3.97 14.58 -0.24
C SER A 89 -4.85 13.88 -1.29
N ALA A 90 -4.45 13.90 -2.56
CA ALA A 90 -5.20 13.27 -3.65
C ALA A 90 -4.77 11.82 -3.93
N ILE A 91 -3.68 11.32 -3.33
CA ILE A 91 -3.19 9.93 -3.50
C ILE A 91 -4.28 8.89 -3.18
N GLY A 92 -5.23 9.25 -2.31
CA GLY A 92 -6.42 8.49 -1.92
C GLY A 92 -7.45 8.24 -3.03
N GLY A 93 -7.61 9.20 -3.94
CA GLY A 93 -8.77 9.23 -4.83
C GLY A 93 -10.09 9.14 -4.07
N TRP A 94 -11.01 8.31 -4.57
CA TRP A 94 -12.32 8.02 -3.97
C TRP A 94 -12.32 6.78 -3.06
N GLU A 95 -11.18 6.09 -2.97
CA GLU A 95 -10.99 4.88 -2.17
C GLU A 95 -10.20 5.25 -0.91
N MET A 96 -10.94 5.55 0.16
CA MET A 96 -10.41 5.63 1.52
C MET A 96 -10.46 4.27 2.20
#